data_AF-A0A2V7V9U7-F1
#
_entry.id   AF-A0A2V7V9U7-F1
#
_cell.length_a   1.000
_cell.length_b   1.000
_cell.length_c   1.000
_cell.angle_alpha   90.00
_cell.angle_beta   90.00
_cell.angle_gamma   90.00
#
_symmetry.space_group_name_H-M   'P 1'
#
loop_
_entity.id
_entity.type
_entity.pdbx_description
1 polymer ?
#
loop_
_entity_poly.entity_id
_entity_poly.type
_entity_poly.pdbx_seq_one_letter_code
_entity_poly.pdbx_strand_id
1 'polypeptide(L)'
;MTMASPPVAEKVFLSAYVLLLPLAFRYALGALRPEARDLWPLILPFVYNHFLHLGFYNLAFAGVPFFLVLGYWLRRRGRLGAGEAAVLALLLLWLYFCHLVTLLLALGGLGLLASWQSVRDVREGEADRWKIAGVRLLALATAALPVFLLVLRFLAGQRTERSEEGPTLPERWGDLWRVRELASHDEKELWLTGALGVLLLLAAAALLLSRLHARGLRDGDGLLLVTAAFAAVYFSAPVTVLNTPGSTPGGGTTHDRVSLYVFLALLLWIAAQDLGASARRGLVAASVAIAVGLVALRLPRYAEMNAHLAEYLSPADHLVPHATLLPVSFAHQGHRLDGSPVSWRVEAFLHGGAYLAAERGLVDFTNYEADLGYFPTLFRRDANPYRWLRGGQELQTPCVDFSRYDRRGPRPLDFVLVWAAVRA
;
A
#
# COMPACT_ATOMS: atom_id res chain seq x y z
N MET A 1 -0.67 25.58 16.25
CA MET A 1 -1.99 25.10 16.71
C MET A 1 -2.14 23.68 16.19
N THR A 2 -2.19 22.68 17.07
CA THR A 2 -2.49 21.29 16.69
C THR A 2 -4.01 21.10 16.68
N MET A 3 -4.56 20.56 15.59
CA MET A 3 -6.03 20.36 15.46
C MET A 3 -6.52 19.10 16.20
N ALA A 4 -5.62 18.14 16.44
CA ALA A 4 -5.87 16.90 17.17
C ALA A 4 -4.53 16.34 17.70
N SER A 5 -4.57 15.44 18.69
CA SER A 5 -3.39 14.66 19.08
C SER A 5 -3.03 13.65 17.97
N PRO A 6 -1.76 13.21 17.86
CA PRO A 6 -1.35 12.26 16.82
C PRO A 6 -2.20 10.98 16.76
N PRO A 7 -2.55 10.31 17.89
CA PRO A 7 -3.42 9.13 17.85
C PRO A 7 -4.84 9.42 17.36
N VAL A 8 -5.36 10.62 17.63
CA VAL A 8 -6.70 11.02 17.15
C VAL A 8 -6.66 11.31 15.65
N ALA A 9 -5.63 12.03 15.18
CA ALA A 9 -5.45 12.32 13.75
C ALA A 9 -5.33 11.02 12.93
N GLU A 10 -4.56 10.06 13.43
CA GLU A 10 -4.41 8.74 12.83
C GLU A 10 -5.73 7.97 12.79
N LYS A 11 -6.49 7.92 13.89
CA LYS A 11 -7.82 7.28 13.92
C LYS A 11 -8.78 7.89 12.91
N VAL A 12 -8.80 9.22 12.79
CA VAL A 12 -9.63 9.93 11.80
C VAL A 12 -9.19 9.55 10.38
N PHE A 13 -7.88 9.56 10.11
CA PHE A 13 -7.33 9.20 8.81
C PHE A 13 -7.66 7.75 8.41
N LEU A 14 -7.43 6.80 9.32
CA LEU A 14 -7.73 5.37 9.10
C LEU A 14 -9.23 5.12 8.94
N SER A 15 -10.07 5.80 9.71
CA SER A 15 -11.53 5.73 9.57
C SER A 15 -11.98 6.25 8.20
N ALA A 16 -11.39 7.36 7.74
CA ALA A 16 -11.65 7.88 6.40
C ALA A 16 -11.24 6.86 5.33
N TYR A 17 -10.07 6.23 5.46
CA TYR A 17 -9.62 5.19 4.53
C TYR A 17 -10.57 4.00 4.45
N VAL A 18 -10.99 3.44 5.60
CA VAL A 18 -11.90 2.29 5.70
C VAL A 18 -13.22 2.55 4.96
N LEU A 19 -13.68 3.81 4.93
CA LEU A 19 -14.90 4.21 4.23
C LEU A 19 -14.63 4.56 2.76
N LEU A 20 -13.57 5.32 2.47
CA LEU A 20 -13.29 5.85 1.14
C LEU A 20 -12.87 4.76 0.17
N LEU A 21 -12.14 3.72 0.59
CA LEU A 21 -11.71 2.65 -0.30
C LEU A 21 -12.90 1.87 -0.89
N PRO A 22 -13.86 1.34 -0.11
CA PRO A 22 -15.06 0.71 -0.65
C PRO A 22 -15.92 1.64 -1.50
N LEU A 23 -16.03 2.92 -1.12
CA LEU A 23 -16.79 3.91 -1.89
C LEU A 23 -16.15 4.22 -3.24
N ALA A 24 -14.82 4.39 -3.29
CA ALA A 24 -14.06 4.58 -4.52
C ALA A 24 -14.14 3.35 -5.42
N PHE A 25 -14.05 2.15 -4.85
CA PHE A 25 -14.25 0.91 -5.58
C PHE A 25 -15.67 0.83 -6.17
N ARG A 26 -16.71 1.08 -5.37
CA ARG A 26 -18.11 1.15 -5.84
C ARG A 26 -18.29 2.19 -6.95
N TYR A 27 -17.63 3.33 -6.85
CA TYR A 27 -17.60 4.34 -7.91
C TYR A 27 -16.96 3.79 -9.19
N ALA A 28 -15.85 3.06 -9.12
CA ALA A 28 -15.24 2.42 -10.29
C ALA A 28 -16.17 1.34 -10.90
N LEU A 29 -16.80 0.51 -10.08
CA LEU A 29 -17.75 -0.51 -10.53
C LEU A 29 -18.93 0.07 -11.30
N GLY A 30 -19.46 1.20 -10.84
CA GLY A 30 -20.55 1.89 -11.51
C GLY A 30 -20.18 2.51 -12.86
N ALA A 31 -18.91 2.46 -13.28
CA ALA A 31 -18.44 2.81 -14.61
C ALA A 31 -18.54 1.64 -15.60
N LEU A 32 -18.58 0.40 -15.08
CA LEU A 32 -18.59 -0.83 -15.87
C LEU A 32 -20.01 -1.17 -16.31
N ARG A 33 -20.91 -1.30 -15.34
CA ARG A 33 -22.36 -1.55 -15.52
C ARG A 33 -23.13 -1.23 -14.24
N PRO A 34 -24.44 -0.91 -14.31
CA PRO A 34 -25.23 -0.55 -13.12
C PRO A 34 -25.22 -1.64 -12.03
N GLU A 35 -25.38 -2.91 -12.41
CA GLU A 35 -25.49 -4.07 -11.52
C GLU A 35 -24.15 -4.43 -10.87
N ALA A 36 -23.03 -4.02 -11.47
CA ALA A 36 -21.70 -4.26 -10.89
C ALA A 36 -21.52 -3.51 -9.58
N ARG A 37 -22.29 -2.44 -9.31
CA ARG A 37 -22.21 -1.70 -8.04
C ARG A 37 -22.50 -2.60 -6.83
N ASP A 38 -23.29 -3.65 -6.99
CA ASP A 38 -23.61 -4.61 -5.92
C ASP A 38 -22.42 -5.49 -5.52
N LEU A 39 -21.37 -5.55 -6.35
CA LEU A 39 -20.13 -6.26 -6.08
C LEU A 39 -19.14 -5.46 -5.25
N TRP A 40 -19.51 -4.27 -4.76
CA TRP A 40 -18.63 -3.47 -3.89
C TRP A 40 -18.08 -4.25 -2.68
N PRO A 41 -18.78 -5.22 -2.05
CA PRO A 41 -18.23 -5.94 -0.89
C PRO A 41 -17.01 -6.80 -1.20
N LEU A 42 -16.69 -7.07 -2.48
CA LEU A 42 -15.50 -7.83 -2.86
C LEU A 42 -14.18 -7.17 -2.39
N ILE A 43 -14.19 -5.86 -2.15
CA ILE A 43 -13.02 -5.13 -1.66
C ILE A 43 -12.80 -5.23 -0.15
N LEU A 44 -13.80 -5.70 0.61
CA LEU A 44 -13.74 -5.69 2.08
C LEU A 44 -12.55 -6.45 2.66
N PRO A 45 -12.16 -7.64 2.14
CA PRO A 45 -10.95 -8.32 2.63
C PRO A 45 -9.66 -7.52 2.43
N PHE A 46 -9.64 -6.56 1.49
CA PHE A 46 -8.47 -5.76 1.13
C PHE A 46 -8.31 -4.49 1.96
N VAL A 47 -9.31 -4.12 2.78
CA VAL A 47 -9.30 -2.90 3.59
C VAL A 47 -8.16 -2.96 4.60
N TYR A 48 -8.17 -3.95 5.48
CA TYR A 48 -7.13 -4.12 6.51
C TYR A 48 -5.98 -4.99 5.96
N ASN A 49 -5.30 -4.50 4.92
CA ASN A 49 -4.16 -5.20 4.33
C ASN A 49 -2.88 -4.98 5.17
N HIS A 50 -1.84 -5.75 4.86
CA HIS A 50 -0.56 -5.72 5.57
C HIS A 50 0.11 -4.35 5.55
N PHE A 51 0.04 -3.60 4.45
CA PHE A 51 0.64 -2.26 4.37
C PHE A 51 -0.06 -1.25 5.27
N LEU A 52 -1.37 -1.40 5.50
CA LEU A 52 -2.08 -0.63 6.52
C LEU A 52 -1.51 -0.92 7.92
N HIS A 53 -1.28 -2.19 8.25
CA HIS A 53 -0.75 -2.57 9.55
C HIS A 53 0.73 -2.21 9.75
N LEU A 54 1.53 -2.14 8.68
CA LEU A 54 2.90 -1.65 8.72
C LEU A 54 3.01 -0.13 8.90
N GLY A 55 1.90 0.61 8.84
CA GLY A 55 1.94 2.07 8.89
C GLY A 55 2.22 2.74 7.55
N PHE A 56 2.23 2.00 6.43
CA PHE A 56 2.39 2.56 5.08
C PHE A 56 1.08 3.13 4.55
N TYR A 57 0.59 4.13 5.27
CA TYR A 57 -0.67 4.80 5.03
C TYR A 57 -0.73 5.44 3.65
N ASN A 58 0.40 5.95 3.15
CA ASN A 58 0.53 6.50 1.82
C ASN A 58 0.22 5.46 0.72
N LEU A 59 0.78 4.23 0.84
CA LEU A 59 0.54 3.12 -0.08
C LEU A 59 -0.87 2.53 0.07
N ALA A 60 -1.32 2.27 1.29
CA ALA A 60 -2.65 1.73 1.54
C ALA A 60 -3.73 2.68 1.01
N PHE A 61 -3.60 3.98 1.30
CA PHE A 61 -4.54 5.01 0.87
C PHE A 61 -4.51 5.25 -0.64
N ALA A 62 -3.39 4.99 -1.33
CA ALA A 62 -3.29 5.13 -2.79
C ALA A 62 -4.32 4.31 -3.57
N GLY A 63 -4.87 3.24 -2.98
CA GLY A 63 -6.00 2.49 -3.54
C GLY A 63 -7.25 3.33 -3.79
N VAL A 64 -7.49 4.38 -2.99
CA VAL A 64 -8.63 5.30 -3.13
C VAL A 64 -8.54 6.09 -4.45
N PRO A 65 -7.53 6.97 -4.66
CA PRO A 65 -7.41 7.68 -5.93
C PRO A 65 -7.16 6.74 -7.11
N PHE A 66 -6.55 5.56 -6.92
CA PHE A 66 -6.42 4.56 -7.98
C PHE A 66 -7.79 4.15 -8.57
N PHE A 67 -8.76 3.80 -7.72
CA PHE A 67 -10.11 3.46 -8.20
C PHE A 67 -10.85 4.67 -8.77
N LEU A 68 -10.67 5.86 -8.19
CA LEU A 68 -11.27 7.08 -8.73
C LEU A 68 -10.72 7.41 -10.12
N VAL A 69 -9.42 7.31 -10.33
CA VAL A 69 -8.75 7.51 -11.63
C VAL A 69 -9.29 6.53 -12.68
N LEU A 70 -9.28 5.23 -12.38
CA LEU A 70 -9.78 4.22 -13.32
C LEU A 70 -11.27 4.38 -13.59
N GLY A 71 -12.09 4.55 -12.54
CA GLY A 71 -13.52 4.78 -12.67
C GLY A 71 -13.84 6.04 -13.47
N TYR A 72 -13.10 7.12 -13.26
CA TYR A 72 -13.25 8.39 -13.96
C TYR A 72 -12.96 8.25 -15.46
N TRP A 73 -11.89 7.54 -15.81
CA TRP A 73 -11.53 7.22 -17.18
C TRP A 73 -12.58 6.33 -17.87
N LEU A 74 -12.99 5.25 -17.21
CA LEU A 74 -13.93 4.26 -17.75
C LEU A 74 -15.30 4.89 -18.04
N ARG A 75 -15.81 5.75 -17.14
CA ARG A 75 -17.08 6.49 -17.35
C ARG A 75 -17.08 7.35 -18.60
N ARG A 76 -15.91 7.88 -18.97
CA ARG A 76 -15.73 8.77 -20.13
C ARG A 76 -15.23 8.03 -21.36
N ARG A 77 -14.96 6.72 -21.27
CA ARG A 77 -14.37 5.90 -22.35
C ARG A 77 -13.10 6.53 -22.96
N GLY A 78 -12.33 7.24 -22.12
CA GLY A 78 -11.15 8.00 -22.54
C GLY A 78 -11.41 9.22 -23.42
N ARG A 79 -12.66 9.60 -23.67
CA ARG A 79 -13.04 10.81 -24.42
C ARG A 79 -13.11 11.98 -23.42
N LEU A 80 -12.02 12.73 -23.30
CA LEU A 80 -11.88 13.83 -22.33
C LEU A 80 -11.85 15.18 -23.04
N GLY A 81 -12.69 16.12 -22.60
CA GLY A 81 -12.51 17.54 -22.89
C GLY A 81 -11.46 18.17 -21.96
N ALA A 82 -11.24 19.48 -22.10
CA ALA A 82 -10.24 20.20 -21.29
C ALA A 82 -10.55 20.16 -19.79
N GLY A 83 -11.81 20.36 -19.41
CA GLY A 83 -12.26 20.26 -18.02
C GLY A 83 -12.06 18.84 -17.48
N GLU A 84 -12.39 17.82 -18.27
CA GLU A 84 -12.24 16.44 -17.85
C GLU A 84 -10.78 16.02 -17.70
N ALA A 85 -9.91 16.50 -18.59
CA ALA A 85 -8.47 16.29 -18.52
C ALA A 85 -7.86 16.98 -17.29
N ALA A 86 -8.32 18.19 -16.94
CA ALA A 86 -7.89 18.89 -15.73
C ALA A 86 -8.26 18.11 -14.46
N VAL A 87 -9.48 17.58 -14.37
CA VAL A 87 -9.88 16.73 -13.24
C VAL A 87 -9.04 15.44 -13.19
N LEU A 88 -8.77 14.80 -14.32
CA LEU A 88 -7.89 13.63 -14.35
C LEU A 88 -6.47 13.99 -13.89
N ALA A 89 -5.94 15.14 -14.30
CA ALA A 89 -4.63 15.63 -13.84
C ALA A 89 -4.60 15.83 -12.32
N LEU A 90 -5.66 16.40 -11.73
CA LEU A 90 -5.79 16.56 -10.27
C LEU A 90 -5.86 15.21 -9.55
N LEU A 91 -6.60 14.23 -10.09
CA LEU A 91 -6.66 12.88 -9.52
C LEU A 91 -5.30 12.17 -9.60
N LEU A 92 -4.57 12.33 -10.71
CA LEU A 92 -3.22 11.80 -10.86
C LEU A 92 -2.23 12.49 -9.91
N LEU A 93 -2.34 13.81 -9.71
CA LEU A 93 -1.53 14.55 -8.72
C LEU A 93 -1.81 14.05 -7.30
N TRP A 94 -3.09 13.85 -6.95
CA TRP A 94 -3.43 13.25 -5.67
C TRP A 94 -2.80 11.86 -5.51
N LEU A 95 -2.89 11.02 -6.54
CA LEU A 95 -2.26 9.70 -6.53
C LEU A 95 -0.73 9.77 -6.42
N TYR A 96 -0.08 10.74 -7.08
CA TYR A 96 1.35 11.00 -6.96
C TYR A 96 1.76 11.27 -5.51
N PHE A 97 1.01 12.12 -4.81
CA PHE A 97 1.27 12.43 -3.40
C PHE A 97 0.90 11.28 -2.45
N CYS A 98 0.12 10.29 -2.90
CA CYS A 98 -0.08 9.06 -2.15
C CYS A 98 1.08 8.09 -2.37
N HIS A 99 1.33 7.63 -3.60
CA HIS A 99 2.36 6.62 -3.83
C HIS A 99 2.81 6.53 -5.30
N LEU A 100 4.12 6.66 -5.54
CA LEU A 100 4.71 6.65 -6.88
C LEU A 100 4.48 5.35 -7.65
N VAL A 101 4.67 4.18 -7.02
CA VAL A 101 4.47 2.88 -7.70
C VAL A 101 3.02 2.75 -8.17
N THR A 102 2.05 3.18 -7.35
CA THR A 102 0.63 3.10 -7.70
C THR A 102 0.30 4.06 -8.84
N LEU A 103 0.90 5.26 -8.86
CA LEU A 103 0.78 6.17 -9.99
C LEU A 103 1.25 5.52 -11.30
N LEU A 104 2.42 4.88 -11.30
CA LEU A 104 2.96 4.22 -12.49
C LEU A 104 2.05 3.08 -12.96
N LEU A 105 1.53 2.27 -12.03
CA LEU A 105 0.53 1.24 -12.34
C LEU A 105 -0.75 1.87 -12.92
N ALA A 106 -1.24 2.96 -12.36
CA ALA A 106 -2.43 3.65 -12.86
C ALA A 106 -2.21 4.20 -14.27
N LEU A 107 -1.09 4.88 -14.53
CA LEU A 107 -0.74 5.39 -15.86
C LEU A 107 -0.59 4.26 -16.89
N GLY A 108 0.10 3.17 -16.54
CA GLY A 108 0.20 1.99 -17.40
C GLY A 108 -1.17 1.36 -17.67
N GLY A 109 -2.00 1.24 -16.63
CA GLY A 109 -3.37 0.73 -16.73
C GLY A 109 -4.25 1.61 -17.64
N LEU A 110 -4.20 2.92 -17.48
CA LEU A 110 -4.90 3.87 -18.35
C LEU A 110 -4.40 3.80 -19.79
N GLY A 111 -3.09 3.68 -20.02
CA GLY A 111 -2.51 3.52 -21.35
C GLY A 111 -2.99 2.25 -22.05
N LEU A 112 -3.05 1.12 -21.32
CA LEU A 112 -3.59 -0.14 -21.82
C LEU A 112 -5.08 -0.05 -22.12
N LEU A 113 -5.87 0.56 -21.22
CA LEU A 113 -7.29 0.80 -21.45
C LEU A 113 -7.53 1.72 -22.65
N ALA A 114 -6.73 2.78 -22.79
CA ALA A 114 -6.81 3.70 -23.91
C ALA A 114 -6.52 3.00 -25.24
N SER A 115 -5.49 2.16 -25.25
CA SER A 115 -5.11 1.35 -26.42
C SER A 115 -6.20 0.34 -26.75
N TRP A 116 -6.72 -0.37 -25.75
CA TRP A 116 -7.80 -1.34 -25.89
C TRP A 116 -9.07 -0.72 -26.50
N GLN A 117 -9.53 0.40 -25.91
CA GLN A 117 -10.69 1.14 -26.39
C GLN A 117 -10.47 1.60 -27.84
N SER A 118 -9.26 2.03 -28.19
CA SER A 118 -8.94 2.47 -29.55
C SER A 118 -8.99 1.33 -30.57
N VAL A 119 -8.46 0.15 -30.23
CA VAL A 119 -8.53 -1.04 -31.09
C VAL A 119 -9.98 -1.50 -31.30
N ARG A 120 -10.83 -1.38 -30.26
CA ARG A 120 -12.26 -1.70 -30.37
C ARG A 120 -13.00 -0.73 -31.30
N ASP A 121 -12.86 0.58 -31.08
CA ASP A 121 -13.50 1.60 -31.91
C ASP A 121 -13.10 1.44 -33.40
N VAL A 122 -11.82 1.10 -33.66
CA VAL A 122 -11.30 0.77 -35.00
C VAL A 122 -12.01 -0.41 -35.64
N ARG A 123 -12.27 -1.47 -34.87
CA ARG A 123 -12.90 -2.72 -35.37
C ARG A 123 -14.39 -2.57 -35.63
N GLU A 124 -15.06 -1.68 -34.91
CA GLU A 124 -16.49 -1.40 -35.06
C GLU A 124 -16.80 -0.42 -36.21
N GLY A 125 -15.77 0.03 -36.94
CA GLY A 125 -15.95 0.76 -38.20
C GLY A 125 -16.18 2.26 -38.06
N GLU A 126 -15.79 2.88 -36.94
CA GLU A 126 -15.88 4.35 -36.82
C GLU A 126 -14.95 5.03 -37.85
N ALA A 127 -15.52 5.92 -38.67
CA ALA A 127 -14.88 6.53 -39.85
C ALA A 127 -13.61 7.37 -39.56
N ASP A 128 -13.38 7.74 -38.29
CA ASP A 128 -12.26 8.60 -37.84
C ASP A 128 -11.33 7.90 -36.82
N ARG A 129 -11.21 6.57 -36.92
CA ARG A 129 -10.53 5.68 -35.96
C ARG A 129 -9.14 6.12 -35.45
N TRP A 130 -8.24 6.59 -36.32
CA TRP A 130 -6.89 7.02 -35.93
C TRP A 130 -6.89 8.36 -35.20
N LYS A 131 -7.82 9.24 -35.57
CA LYS A 131 -8.03 10.53 -34.92
C LYS A 131 -8.58 10.34 -33.52
N ILE A 132 -9.54 9.44 -33.34
CA ILE A 132 -10.11 9.12 -32.03
C ILE A 132 -9.06 8.51 -31.09
N ALA A 133 -8.27 7.55 -31.60
CA ALA A 133 -7.15 6.97 -30.86
C ALA A 133 -6.11 8.04 -30.46
N GLY A 134 -5.71 8.89 -31.42
CA GLY A 134 -4.75 9.97 -31.19
C GLY A 134 -5.23 11.00 -30.16
N VAL A 135 -6.49 11.43 -30.25
CA VAL A 135 -7.10 12.38 -29.30
C VAL A 135 -7.16 11.78 -27.90
N ARG A 136 -7.55 10.50 -27.77
CA ARG A 136 -7.60 9.79 -26.49
C ARG A 136 -6.23 9.71 -25.82
N LEU A 137 -5.20 9.32 -26.58
CA LEU A 137 -3.82 9.23 -26.06
C LEU A 137 -3.24 10.61 -25.75
N LEU A 138 -3.51 11.62 -26.58
CA LEU A 138 -3.08 13.00 -26.35
C LEU A 138 -3.73 13.57 -25.09
N ALA A 139 -5.02 13.31 -24.88
CA ALA A 139 -5.73 13.75 -23.68
C ALA A 139 -5.15 13.11 -22.42
N LEU A 140 -4.84 11.80 -22.46
CA LEU A 140 -4.14 11.11 -21.37
C LEU A 140 -2.75 11.70 -21.14
N ALA A 141 -1.95 11.91 -22.19
CA ALA A 141 -0.61 12.50 -22.09
C ALA A 141 -0.66 13.91 -21.50
N THR A 142 -1.64 14.73 -21.91
CA THR A 142 -1.83 16.09 -21.40
C THR A 142 -2.22 16.06 -19.92
N ALA A 143 -3.15 15.18 -19.52
CA ALA A 143 -3.54 15.03 -18.12
C ALA A 143 -2.39 14.48 -17.25
N ALA A 144 -1.55 13.62 -17.81
CA ALA A 144 -0.40 13.04 -17.12
C ALA A 144 0.83 13.96 -17.09
N LEU A 145 0.87 15.03 -17.90
CA LEU A 145 2.03 15.90 -18.02
C LEU A 145 2.51 16.48 -16.67
N PRO A 146 1.64 17.01 -15.78
CA PRO A 146 2.08 17.56 -14.50
C PRO A 146 2.77 16.52 -13.63
N VAL A 147 2.18 15.32 -13.50
CA VAL A 147 2.78 14.25 -12.69
C VAL A 147 4.04 13.68 -13.35
N PHE A 148 4.08 13.59 -14.67
CA PHE A 148 5.26 13.13 -15.39
C PHE A 148 6.48 14.03 -15.13
N LEU A 149 6.29 15.36 -15.16
CA LEU A 149 7.34 16.32 -14.82
C LEU A 149 7.82 16.17 -13.37
N LEU A 150 6.91 15.93 -12.43
CA LEU A 150 7.26 15.68 -11.03
C LEU A 150 8.01 14.36 -10.83
N VAL A 151 7.63 13.30 -11.55
CA VAL A 151 8.35 12.02 -11.53
C VAL A 151 9.77 12.20 -12.08
N LEU A 152 9.94 12.87 -13.23
CA LEU A 152 11.26 13.15 -13.78
C LEU A 152 12.14 13.95 -12.82
N ARG A 153 11.57 14.98 -12.17
CA ARG A 153 12.27 15.75 -11.14
C ARG A 153 12.67 14.89 -9.95
N PHE A 154 11.78 14.02 -9.48
CA PHE A 154 12.06 13.10 -8.38
C PHE A 154 13.21 12.16 -8.75
N LEU A 155 13.12 11.49 -9.90
CA LEU A 155 14.15 10.55 -10.38
C LEU A 155 15.50 11.22 -10.60
N ALA A 156 15.54 12.46 -11.10
CA ALA A 156 16.78 13.22 -11.26
C ALA A 156 17.49 13.54 -9.93
N GLY A 157 16.76 13.51 -8.81
CA GLY A 157 17.32 13.71 -7.46
C GLY A 157 17.73 12.43 -6.75
N GLN A 158 17.37 11.25 -7.28
CA GLN A 158 17.65 9.97 -6.64
C GLN A 158 19.07 9.47 -6.92
N ARG A 159 19.69 8.85 -5.92
CA ARG A 159 20.94 8.09 -6.09
C ARG A 159 20.61 6.63 -6.34
N THR A 160 21.46 5.95 -7.11
CA THR A 160 21.25 4.54 -7.49
C THR A 160 21.15 3.67 -6.24
N GLU A 161 20.02 2.99 -6.07
CA GLU A 161 19.83 1.98 -5.04
C GLU A 161 20.48 0.66 -5.46
N ARG A 162 20.96 -0.11 -4.48
CA ARG A 162 21.43 -1.49 -4.72
C ARG A 162 20.20 -2.39 -4.79
N SER A 163 20.14 -3.22 -5.83
CA SER A 163 19.17 -4.32 -5.91
C SER A 163 19.76 -5.56 -5.26
N GLU A 164 18.95 -6.26 -4.48
CA GLU A 164 19.31 -7.58 -3.93
C GLU A 164 18.62 -8.69 -4.70
N GLU A 165 19.11 -9.91 -4.56
CA GLU A 165 18.42 -11.09 -5.08
C GLU A 165 17.09 -11.26 -4.36
N GLY A 166 16.00 -11.17 -5.12
CA GLY A 166 14.65 -11.28 -4.61
C GLY A 166 14.17 -12.73 -4.48
N PRO A 167 12.93 -12.94 -3.98
CA PRO A 167 12.34 -14.27 -3.95
C PRO A 167 12.20 -14.82 -5.37
N THR A 168 12.39 -16.13 -5.45
CA THR A 168 12.29 -16.94 -6.65
C THR A 168 10.86 -16.90 -7.22
N LEU A 169 10.70 -17.28 -8.49
CA LEU A 169 9.36 -17.36 -9.11
C LEU A 169 8.38 -18.27 -8.36
N PRO A 170 8.77 -19.45 -7.84
CA PRO A 170 7.89 -20.28 -7.02
C PRO A 170 7.44 -19.61 -5.73
N GLU A 171 8.33 -18.87 -5.05
CA GLU A 171 7.99 -18.14 -3.83
C GLU A 171 6.98 -17.02 -4.14
N ARG A 172 7.24 -16.22 -5.19
CA ARG A 172 6.30 -15.20 -5.66
C ARG A 172 4.93 -15.78 -6.02
N TRP A 173 4.91 -16.94 -6.68
CA TRP A 173 3.65 -17.63 -6.95
C TRP A 173 2.94 -18.01 -5.64
N GLY A 174 3.69 -18.60 -4.70
CA GLY A 174 3.22 -18.96 -3.37
C GLY A 174 2.58 -17.80 -2.60
N ASP A 175 3.21 -16.63 -2.66
CA ASP A 175 2.75 -15.41 -2.02
C ASP A 175 1.51 -14.84 -2.70
N LEU A 176 1.51 -14.81 -4.04
CA LEU A 176 0.41 -14.26 -4.83
C LEU A 176 -0.88 -15.05 -4.65
N TRP A 177 -0.88 -16.38 -4.80
CA TRP A 177 -2.13 -17.16 -4.70
C TRP A 177 -2.70 -17.16 -3.26
N ARG A 178 -1.86 -17.01 -2.25
CA ARG A 178 -2.28 -16.85 -0.85
C ARG A 178 -2.74 -15.44 -0.51
N VAL A 179 -2.58 -14.49 -1.44
CA VAL A 179 -2.79 -13.07 -1.22
C VAL A 179 -2.08 -12.65 0.07
N ARG A 180 -0.79 -13.00 0.18
CA ARG A 180 -0.01 -12.90 1.42
C ARG A 180 -0.03 -11.50 2.02
N GLU A 181 -0.21 -10.47 1.20
CA GLU A 181 -0.25 -9.07 1.59
C GLU A 181 -1.56 -8.69 2.31
N LEU A 182 -2.49 -9.65 2.46
CA LEU A 182 -3.61 -9.51 3.37
C LEU A 182 -3.32 -10.09 4.77
N ALA A 183 -2.36 -11.01 4.95
CA ALA A 183 -2.07 -11.64 6.24
C ALA A 183 -1.02 -10.86 7.06
N SER A 184 -1.30 -10.57 8.33
CA SER A 184 -0.45 -9.65 9.13
C SER A 184 -0.05 -10.15 10.52
N HIS A 185 -1.02 -10.44 11.37
CA HIS A 185 -0.77 -10.62 12.81
C HIS A 185 -0.74 -12.09 13.22
N ASP A 186 -1.41 -12.97 12.49
CA ASP A 186 -1.45 -14.40 12.77
C ASP A 186 -1.29 -15.20 11.46
N GLU A 187 -0.47 -16.26 11.49
CA GLU A 187 -0.31 -17.18 10.35
C GLU A 187 -1.65 -17.80 9.91
N LYS A 188 -2.60 -17.95 10.84
CA LYS A 188 -3.94 -18.46 10.54
C LYS A 188 -4.72 -17.57 9.59
N GLU A 189 -4.36 -16.29 9.46
CA GLU A 189 -4.94 -15.42 8.44
C GLU A 189 -4.74 -15.99 7.03
N LEU A 190 -3.63 -16.71 6.78
CA LEU A 190 -3.34 -17.34 5.48
C LEU A 190 -4.39 -18.35 5.02
N TRP A 191 -5.12 -19.00 5.95
CA TRP A 191 -6.23 -19.88 5.59
C TRP A 191 -7.35 -19.10 4.91
N LEU A 192 -7.68 -17.93 5.43
CA LEU A 192 -8.73 -17.07 4.89
C LEU A 192 -8.29 -16.31 3.64
N THR A 193 -7.06 -15.79 3.63
CA THR A 193 -6.53 -15.08 2.45
C THR A 193 -6.25 -16.05 1.30
N GLY A 194 -5.78 -17.26 1.59
CA GLY A 194 -5.66 -18.34 0.61
C GLY A 194 -7.02 -18.79 0.06
N ALA A 195 -8.04 -18.92 0.91
CA ALA A 195 -9.40 -19.19 0.45
C ALA A 195 -9.93 -18.08 -0.47
N LEU A 196 -9.63 -16.81 -0.17
CA LEU A 196 -9.95 -15.68 -1.06
C LEU A 196 -9.22 -15.78 -2.40
N GLY A 197 -7.92 -16.06 -2.38
CA GLY A 197 -7.12 -16.21 -3.59
C GLY A 197 -7.67 -17.33 -4.49
N VAL A 198 -7.96 -18.50 -3.91
CA VAL A 198 -8.59 -19.62 -4.62
C VAL A 198 -9.96 -19.23 -5.17
N LEU A 199 -10.81 -18.57 -4.37
CA LEU A 199 -12.11 -18.09 -4.82
C LEU A 199 -12.00 -17.18 -6.04
N LEU A 200 -11.10 -16.19 -6.01
CA LEU A 200 -10.89 -15.25 -7.11
C LEU A 200 -10.29 -15.91 -8.35
N LEU A 201 -9.34 -16.84 -8.18
CA LEU A 201 -8.75 -17.61 -9.27
C LEU A 201 -9.76 -18.55 -9.93
N LEU A 202 -10.60 -19.24 -9.15
CA LEU A 202 -11.67 -20.10 -9.68
C LEU A 202 -12.73 -19.27 -10.40
N ALA A 203 -13.13 -18.12 -9.84
CA ALA A 203 -14.04 -17.19 -10.51
C ALA A 203 -13.45 -16.72 -11.85
N ALA A 204 -12.18 -16.35 -11.86
CA ALA A 204 -11.49 -15.94 -13.07
C ALA A 204 -11.40 -17.07 -14.11
N ALA A 205 -11.02 -18.28 -13.68
CA ALA A 205 -10.95 -19.44 -14.55
C ALA A 205 -12.31 -19.80 -15.14
N ALA A 206 -13.38 -19.84 -14.34
CA ALA A 206 -14.73 -20.10 -14.81
C ALA A 206 -15.20 -19.06 -15.84
N LEU A 207 -14.90 -17.77 -15.59
CA LEU A 207 -15.20 -16.68 -16.51
C LEU A 207 -14.41 -16.82 -17.83
N LEU A 208 -13.11 -17.16 -17.77
CA LEU A 208 -12.30 -17.43 -18.96
C LEU A 208 -12.80 -18.64 -19.75
N LEU A 209 -13.15 -19.74 -19.10
CA LEU A 209 -13.71 -20.94 -19.75
C LEU A 209 -15.05 -20.67 -20.42
N SER A 210 -15.91 -19.86 -19.79
CA SER A 210 -17.18 -19.42 -20.39
C SER A 210 -16.96 -18.58 -21.65
N ARG A 211 -15.80 -17.90 -21.76
CA ARG A 211 -15.42 -17.08 -22.91
C ARG A 211 -14.81 -17.88 -24.06
N LEU A 212 -14.17 -19.02 -23.79
CA LEU A 212 -13.68 -19.90 -24.87
C LEU A 212 -14.81 -20.34 -25.81
N HIS A 213 -16.04 -20.38 -25.31
CA HIS A 213 -17.24 -20.74 -26.06
C HIS A 213 -17.94 -19.53 -26.72
N ALA A 214 -17.64 -18.30 -26.30
CA ALA A 214 -18.27 -17.08 -26.80
C ALA A 214 -17.29 -16.30 -27.71
N ARG A 215 -17.59 -16.22 -29.02
CA ARG A 215 -16.78 -15.45 -29.96
C ARG A 215 -17.10 -13.96 -29.85
N GLY A 216 -16.16 -13.14 -29.34
CA GLY A 216 -16.27 -11.69 -29.38
C GLY A 216 -15.44 -10.98 -28.32
N LEU A 217 -14.92 -9.79 -28.65
CA LEU A 217 -14.26 -8.91 -27.68
C LEU A 217 -15.32 -8.16 -26.85
N ARG A 218 -15.11 -8.05 -25.54
CA ARG A 218 -15.99 -7.31 -24.62
C ARG A 218 -15.31 -6.03 -24.12
N ASP A 219 -16.12 -5.07 -23.66
CA ASP A 219 -15.62 -3.78 -23.15
C ASP A 219 -14.70 -3.98 -21.93
N GLY A 220 -15.01 -4.98 -21.11
CA GLY A 220 -14.23 -5.32 -19.92
C GLY A 220 -12.89 -5.99 -20.19
N ASP A 221 -12.58 -6.44 -21.41
CA ASP A 221 -11.35 -7.21 -21.70
C ASP A 221 -10.08 -6.38 -21.52
N GLY A 222 -10.16 -5.06 -21.70
CA GLY A 222 -9.06 -4.16 -21.37
C GLY A 222 -8.62 -4.29 -19.90
N LEU A 223 -9.53 -4.58 -18.98
CA LEU A 223 -9.19 -4.80 -17.56
C LEU A 223 -8.47 -6.13 -17.32
N LEU A 224 -8.72 -7.14 -18.16
CA LEU A 224 -7.94 -8.38 -18.13
C LEU A 224 -6.51 -8.13 -18.56
N LEU A 225 -6.31 -7.32 -19.61
CA LEU A 225 -4.97 -6.90 -20.04
C LEU A 225 -4.24 -6.11 -18.96
N VAL A 226 -4.93 -5.19 -18.28
CA VAL A 226 -4.38 -4.48 -17.12
C VAL A 226 -3.98 -5.45 -16.01
N THR A 227 -4.85 -6.40 -15.68
CA THR A 227 -4.56 -7.43 -14.66
C THR A 227 -3.32 -8.27 -15.04
N ALA A 228 -3.24 -8.71 -16.29
CA ALA A 228 -2.11 -9.48 -16.79
C ALA A 228 -0.81 -8.65 -16.80
N ALA A 229 -0.88 -7.37 -17.17
CA ALA A 229 0.27 -6.47 -17.13
C ALA A 229 0.76 -6.25 -15.69
N PHE A 230 -0.15 -6.07 -14.72
CA PHE A 230 0.24 -5.93 -13.31
C PHE A 230 0.84 -7.22 -12.77
N ALA A 231 0.31 -8.38 -13.15
CA ALA A 231 0.92 -9.67 -12.81
C ALA A 231 2.32 -9.81 -13.43
N ALA A 232 2.52 -9.39 -14.69
CA ALA A 232 3.83 -9.38 -15.32
C ALA A 232 4.81 -8.46 -14.59
N VAL A 233 4.37 -7.27 -14.16
CA VAL A 233 5.17 -6.37 -13.33
C VAL A 233 5.49 -7.02 -11.98
N TYR A 234 4.53 -7.67 -11.33
CA TYR A 234 4.75 -8.39 -10.08
C TYR A 234 5.84 -9.47 -10.20
N PHE A 235 5.83 -10.28 -11.26
CA PHE A 235 6.83 -11.34 -11.45
C PHE A 235 8.19 -10.84 -11.95
N SER A 236 8.25 -9.67 -12.61
CA SER A 236 9.49 -9.10 -13.16
C SER A 236 10.11 -8.00 -12.29
N ALA A 237 9.37 -7.42 -11.35
CA ALA A 237 9.86 -6.32 -10.52
C ALA A 237 11.08 -6.78 -9.70
N PRO A 238 12.18 -5.98 -9.70
CA PRO A 238 13.33 -6.26 -8.86
C PRO A 238 12.97 -6.11 -7.39
N VAL A 239 13.70 -6.80 -6.52
CA VAL A 239 13.64 -6.55 -5.09
C VAL A 239 14.53 -5.37 -4.77
N THR A 240 13.89 -4.24 -4.57
CA THR A 240 14.48 -3.04 -3.99
C THR A 240 14.25 -3.10 -2.48
N VAL A 241 15.29 -3.43 -1.72
CA VAL A 241 15.30 -3.18 -0.28
C VAL A 241 15.82 -1.75 -0.11
N LEU A 242 15.03 -0.89 0.52
CA LEU A 242 15.50 0.43 0.90
C LEU A 242 16.75 0.24 1.79
N ASN A 243 17.83 0.96 1.49
CA ASN A 243 19.10 0.90 2.21
C ASN A 243 18.97 1.44 3.64
N THR A 244 18.24 0.75 4.51
CA THR A 244 18.26 0.97 5.96
C THR A 244 19.14 -0.13 6.58
N PRO A 245 20.33 0.21 7.10
CA PRO A 245 21.19 -0.76 7.77
C PRO A 245 20.43 -1.41 8.93
N GLY A 246 20.10 -2.68 8.77
CA GLY A 246 19.40 -3.45 9.81
C GLY A 246 17.88 -3.49 9.71
N SER A 247 17.27 -2.89 8.68
CA SER A 247 15.85 -3.15 8.42
C SER A 247 15.70 -4.57 7.90
N THR A 248 14.95 -5.40 8.63
CA THR A 248 14.36 -6.63 8.09
C THR A 248 13.62 -6.27 6.78
N PRO A 249 13.50 -7.18 5.79
CA PRO A 249 12.67 -6.96 4.59
C PRO A 249 11.17 -6.66 4.85
N GLY A 250 10.76 -6.46 6.10
CA GLY A 250 9.41 -6.13 6.55
C GLY A 250 8.84 -4.83 5.99
N GLY A 251 9.67 -3.96 5.38
CA GLY A 251 9.23 -2.71 4.75
C GLY A 251 8.61 -2.84 3.35
N GLY A 252 8.31 -4.05 2.89
CA GLY A 252 7.62 -4.32 1.63
C GLY A 252 8.40 -3.91 0.39
N THR A 253 8.87 -4.90 -0.37
CA THR A 253 9.61 -4.68 -1.62
C THR A 253 8.70 -4.17 -2.74
N THR A 254 9.26 -3.70 -3.86
CA THR A 254 8.47 -3.25 -5.00
C THR A 254 7.46 -4.30 -5.49
N HIS A 255 7.78 -5.60 -5.47
CA HIS A 255 6.82 -6.64 -5.88
C HIS A 255 5.67 -6.81 -4.88
N ASP A 256 5.94 -6.77 -3.57
CA ASP A 256 4.88 -6.82 -2.55
C ASP A 256 3.87 -5.68 -2.78
N ARG A 257 4.36 -4.47 -3.10
CA ARG A 257 3.52 -3.29 -3.35
C ARG A 257 2.62 -3.45 -4.58
N VAL A 258 3.06 -4.20 -5.59
CA VAL A 258 2.30 -4.44 -6.83
C VAL A 258 1.25 -5.56 -6.65
N SER A 259 1.50 -6.53 -5.76
CA SER A 259 0.66 -7.73 -5.64
C SER A 259 -0.82 -7.40 -5.40
N LEU A 260 -1.10 -6.44 -4.49
CA LEU A 260 -2.48 -6.01 -4.20
C LEU A 260 -3.17 -5.49 -5.45
N TYR A 261 -2.48 -4.70 -6.27
CA TYR A 261 -3.06 -4.11 -7.48
C TYR A 261 -3.38 -5.14 -8.55
N VAL A 262 -2.69 -6.28 -8.59
CA VAL A 262 -3.08 -7.44 -9.43
C VAL A 262 -4.51 -7.86 -9.08
N PHE A 263 -4.79 -8.03 -7.79
CA PHE A 263 -6.12 -8.38 -7.32
C PHE A 263 -7.13 -7.26 -7.49
N LEU A 264 -6.76 -6.00 -7.25
CA LEU A 264 -7.68 -4.86 -7.45
C LEU A 264 -8.12 -4.74 -8.93
N ALA A 265 -7.20 -4.94 -9.88
CA ALA A 265 -7.53 -4.99 -11.30
C ALA A 265 -8.38 -6.22 -11.66
N LEU A 266 -8.05 -7.39 -11.09
CA LEU A 266 -8.81 -8.62 -11.24
C LEU A 266 -10.26 -8.46 -10.77
N LEU A 267 -10.49 -7.81 -9.62
CA LEU A 267 -11.82 -7.51 -9.10
C LEU A 267 -12.64 -6.66 -10.08
N LEU A 268 -12.02 -5.62 -10.67
CA LEU A 268 -12.68 -4.80 -11.70
C LEU A 268 -13.02 -5.63 -12.94
N TRP A 269 -12.12 -6.50 -13.39
CA TRP A 269 -12.39 -7.36 -14.54
C TRP A 269 -13.51 -8.38 -14.27
N ILE A 270 -13.51 -9.04 -13.10
CA ILE A 270 -14.58 -9.95 -12.67
C ILE A 270 -15.92 -9.21 -12.66
N ALA A 271 -15.95 -7.99 -12.10
CA ALA A 271 -17.17 -7.20 -12.02
C ALA A 271 -17.67 -6.68 -13.37
N ALA A 272 -16.78 -6.52 -14.35
CA ALA A 272 -17.13 -6.20 -15.72
C ALA A 272 -17.82 -7.37 -16.46
N GLN A 273 -17.76 -8.60 -15.93
CA GLN A 273 -18.39 -9.77 -16.54
C GLN A 273 -19.85 -9.90 -16.18
N ASP A 274 -20.63 -10.51 -17.08
CA ASP A 274 -22.02 -10.83 -16.80
C ASP A 274 -22.17 -12.06 -15.90
N LEU A 275 -22.16 -11.80 -14.59
CA LEU A 275 -22.35 -12.80 -13.54
C LEU A 275 -23.85 -13.02 -13.27
N GLY A 276 -24.29 -14.28 -13.38
CA GLY A 276 -25.61 -14.69 -12.92
C GLY A 276 -25.85 -14.37 -11.44
N ALA A 277 -27.11 -14.16 -11.06
CA ALA A 277 -27.46 -13.67 -9.73
C ALA A 277 -26.93 -14.55 -8.59
N SER A 278 -26.93 -15.88 -8.76
CA SER A 278 -26.39 -16.82 -7.76
C SER A 278 -24.87 -16.71 -7.61
N ALA A 279 -24.13 -16.62 -8.72
CA ALA A 279 -22.68 -16.43 -8.69
C ALA A 279 -22.31 -15.09 -8.03
N ARG A 280 -23.03 -14.02 -8.37
CA ARG A 280 -22.88 -12.70 -7.73
C ARG A 280 -23.08 -12.76 -6.22
N ARG A 281 -24.19 -13.34 -5.77
CA ARG A 281 -24.49 -13.51 -4.34
C ARG A 281 -23.45 -14.38 -3.63
N GLY A 282 -23.03 -15.47 -4.26
CA GLY A 282 -21.99 -16.37 -3.71
C GLY A 282 -20.66 -15.66 -3.52
N LEU A 283 -20.19 -14.93 -4.53
CA LEU A 283 -18.94 -14.15 -4.44
C LEU A 283 -18.99 -13.09 -3.34
N VAL A 284 -20.11 -12.34 -3.25
CA VAL A 284 -20.32 -11.34 -2.21
C VAL A 284 -20.35 -11.97 -0.82
N ALA A 285 -21.17 -13.02 -0.63
CA ALA A 285 -21.30 -13.70 0.66
C ALA A 285 -19.96 -14.29 1.13
N ALA A 286 -19.21 -14.94 0.23
CA ALA A 286 -17.90 -15.49 0.54
C ALA A 286 -16.88 -14.39 0.89
N SER A 287 -16.85 -13.29 0.13
CA SER A 287 -15.93 -12.17 0.42
C SER A 287 -16.25 -11.49 1.75
N VAL A 288 -17.53 -11.30 2.08
CA VAL A 288 -17.96 -10.77 3.37
C VAL A 288 -17.59 -11.72 4.51
N ALA A 289 -17.84 -13.03 4.36
CA ALA A 289 -17.49 -14.02 5.37
C ALA A 289 -15.98 -14.04 5.63
N ILE A 290 -15.16 -13.98 4.58
CA ILE A 290 -13.70 -13.89 4.69
C ILE A 290 -13.28 -12.59 5.40
N ALA A 291 -13.85 -11.44 5.02
CA ALA A 291 -13.53 -10.16 5.65
C ALA A 291 -13.87 -10.16 7.15
N VAL A 292 -15.05 -10.67 7.52
CA VAL A 292 -15.47 -10.82 8.93
C VAL A 292 -14.54 -11.79 9.67
N GLY A 293 -14.17 -12.91 9.05
CA GLY A 293 -13.23 -13.88 9.62
C GLY A 293 -11.86 -13.27 9.89
N LEU A 294 -11.33 -12.46 8.96
CA LEU A 294 -10.05 -11.76 9.13
C LEU A 294 -10.13 -10.75 10.29
N VAL A 295 -11.20 -9.98 10.39
CA VAL A 295 -11.41 -9.06 11.53
C VAL A 295 -11.50 -9.84 12.85
N ALA A 296 -12.23 -10.96 12.88
CA ALA A 296 -12.37 -11.79 14.08
C ALA A 296 -11.02 -12.37 14.54
N LEU A 297 -10.15 -12.78 13.61
CA LEU A 297 -8.79 -13.25 13.95
C LEU A 297 -7.90 -12.12 14.48
N ARG A 298 -8.11 -10.88 14.03
CA ARG A 298 -7.24 -9.73 14.36
C ARG A 298 -7.62 -9.03 15.65
N LEU A 299 -8.91 -8.97 16.00
CA LEU A 299 -9.38 -8.24 17.18
C LEU A 299 -8.65 -8.62 18.48
N PRO A 300 -8.41 -9.92 18.79
CA PRO A 300 -7.63 -10.28 19.98
C PRO A 300 -6.19 -9.79 19.91
N ARG A 301 -5.57 -9.84 18.73
CA ARG A 301 -4.19 -9.35 18.51
C ARG A 301 -4.11 -7.84 18.69
N TYR A 302 -5.10 -7.09 18.18
CA TYR A 302 -5.19 -5.65 18.42
C TYR A 302 -5.32 -5.31 19.90
N ALA A 303 -6.15 -6.04 20.65
CA ALA A 303 -6.31 -5.82 22.08
C ALA A 303 -5.01 -6.05 22.85
N GLU A 304 -4.30 -7.14 22.54
CA GLU A 304 -3.01 -7.49 23.14
C GLU A 304 -1.93 -6.43 22.83
N MET A 305 -1.79 -6.05 21.55
CA MET A 305 -0.86 -4.98 21.15
C MET A 305 -1.20 -3.64 21.80
N ASN A 306 -2.49 -3.30 21.92
CA ASN A 306 -2.92 -2.05 22.54
C ASN A 306 -2.56 -1.99 24.04
N ALA A 307 -2.63 -3.12 24.76
CA ALA A 307 -2.19 -3.18 26.14
C ALA A 307 -0.67 -2.94 26.27
N HIS A 308 0.12 -3.59 25.43
CA HIS A 308 1.57 -3.40 25.41
C HIS A 308 1.96 -1.98 24.98
N LEU A 309 1.27 -1.39 24.00
CA LEU A 309 1.51 -0.01 23.60
C LEU A 309 1.16 0.99 24.70
N ALA A 310 0.09 0.74 25.47
CA ALA A 310 -0.25 1.58 26.62
C ALA A 310 0.87 1.58 27.68
N GLU A 311 1.49 0.42 27.93
CA GLU A 311 2.67 0.32 28.79
C GLU A 311 3.89 1.03 28.20
N TYR A 312 4.20 0.75 26.92
CA TYR A 312 5.31 1.38 26.18
C TYR A 312 5.24 2.91 26.25
N LEU A 313 4.04 3.47 26.12
CA LEU A 313 3.79 4.92 26.09
C LEU A 313 3.60 5.55 27.48
N SER A 314 3.55 4.75 28.55
CA SER A 314 3.32 5.23 29.92
C SER A 314 4.32 6.28 30.43
N PRO A 315 5.59 6.35 29.97
CA PRO A 315 6.53 7.38 30.44
C PRO A 315 6.28 8.79 29.88
N ALA A 316 5.23 9.01 29.06
CA ALA A 316 4.99 10.27 28.35
C ALA A 316 5.07 11.53 29.23
N ASP A 317 4.57 11.46 30.48
CA ASP A 317 4.57 12.59 31.41
C ASP A 317 5.94 12.93 31.99
N HIS A 318 6.93 12.05 31.84
CA HIS A 318 8.31 12.27 32.28
C HIS A 318 9.19 12.88 31.18
N LEU A 319 8.70 12.95 29.94
CA LEU A 319 9.46 13.45 28.81
C LEU A 319 9.30 14.97 28.66
N VAL A 320 10.44 15.66 28.59
CA VAL A 320 10.48 17.12 28.48
C VAL A 320 10.42 17.53 26.99
N PRO A 321 9.58 18.51 26.61
CA PRO A 321 9.51 18.98 25.22
C PRO A 321 10.87 19.40 24.66
N HIS A 322 11.04 19.21 23.34
CA HIS A 322 12.27 19.51 22.58
C HIS A 322 13.51 18.69 22.96
N ALA A 323 13.38 17.76 23.90
CA ALA A 323 14.41 16.77 24.19
C ALA A 323 14.56 15.77 23.05
N THR A 324 15.68 15.06 23.05
CA THR A 324 15.99 13.96 22.13
C THR A 324 15.58 12.64 22.76
N LEU A 325 14.96 11.77 21.95
CA LEU A 325 14.50 10.45 22.37
C LEU A 325 15.16 9.41 21.47
N LEU A 326 15.80 8.41 22.09
CA LEU A 326 16.22 7.20 21.41
C LEU A 326 15.37 6.01 21.90
N PRO A 327 14.34 5.62 21.15
CA PRO A 327 13.66 4.35 21.35
C PRO A 327 14.58 3.17 21.02
N VAL A 328 14.59 2.15 21.88
CA VAL A 328 15.34 0.91 21.70
C VAL A 328 14.39 -0.24 21.99
N SER A 329 14.07 -1.02 20.97
CA SER A 329 13.09 -2.11 21.04
C SER A 329 13.79 -3.45 20.90
N PHE A 330 13.69 -4.30 21.93
CA PHE A 330 14.21 -5.68 21.89
C PHE A 330 13.15 -6.71 21.45
N ALA A 331 11.89 -6.28 21.32
CA ALA A 331 10.78 -7.11 20.87
C ALA A 331 9.86 -6.30 19.96
N HIS A 332 10.30 -6.09 18.70
CA HIS A 332 9.58 -5.29 17.70
C HIS A 332 8.14 -5.77 17.46
N GLN A 333 7.92 -7.09 17.56
CA GLN A 333 6.63 -7.75 17.38
C GLN A 333 5.82 -7.90 18.68
N GLY A 334 6.35 -7.38 19.79
CA GLY A 334 5.85 -7.64 21.15
C GLY A 334 6.27 -9.03 21.62
N HIS A 335 6.13 -9.29 22.92
CA HIS A 335 6.47 -10.57 23.53
C HIS A 335 5.35 -11.03 24.47
N ARG A 336 5.05 -12.32 24.46
CA ARG A 336 4.20 -12.97 25.47
C ARG A 336 5.07 -13.57 26.58
N LEU A 337 4.41 -14.02 27.65
CA LEU A 337 5.08 -14.70 28.77
C LEU A 337 5.80 -15.99 28.36
N ASP A 338 5.36 -16.64 27.28
CA ASP A 338 5.99 -17.83 26.71
C ASP A 338 7.12 -17.51 25.70
N GLY A 339 7.46 -16.24 25.53
CA GLY A 339 8.45 -15.77 24.57
C GLY A 339 7.96 -15.67 23.12
N SER A 340 6.72 -16.06 22.82
CA SER A 340 6.16 -15.94 21.47
C SER A 340 5.86 -14.48 21.11
N PRO A 341 5.97 -14.09 19.82
CA PRO A 341 5.67 -12.73 19.40
C PRO A 341 4.17 -12.44 19.45
N VAL A 342 3.78 -11.21 19.76
CA VAL A 342 2.36 -10.81 19.75
C VAL A 342 1.80 -10.83 18.33
N SER A 343 2.61 -10.43 17.36
CA SER A 343 2.27 -10.28 15.95
C SER A 343 3.25 -11.03 15.06
N TRP A 344 2.76 -11.70 14.02
CA TRP A 344 3.58 -12.53 13.13
C TRP A 344 4.52 -11.72 12.22
N ARG A 345 4.00 -10.69 11.52
CA ARG A 345 4.76 -9.93 10.51
C ARG A 345 4.79 -8.43 10.74
N VAL A 346 4.04 -7.93 11.72
CA VAL A 346 3.93 -6.49 11.99
C VAL A 346 4.74 -6.15 13.24
N GLU A 347 5.68 -5.23 13.06
CA GLU A 347 6.63 -4.74 14.06
C GLU A 347 6.13 -3.48 14.78
N ALA A 348 4.97 -3.58 15.43
CA ALA A 348 4.26 -2.42 16.01
C ALA A 348 5.08 -1.64 17.07
N PHE A 349 6.08 -2.26 17.70
CA PHE A 349 6.89 -1.66 18.76
C PHE A 349 8.24 -1.13 18.27
N LEU A 350 8.56 -1.27 16.98
CA LEU A 350 9.78 -0.71 16.40
C LEU A 350 9.74 0.82 16.43
N HIS A 351 8.65 1.41 15.94
CA HIS A 351 8.46 2.86 15.88
C HIS A 351 7.44 3.40 16.89
N GLY A 352 7.10 2.61 17.93
CA GLY A 352 6.14 3.02 18.97
C GLY A 352 6.53 4.33 19.67
N GLY A 353 7.84 4.59 19.83
CA GLY A 353 8.37 5.83 20.40
C GLY A 353 8.03 7.10 19.60
N ALA A 354 7.71 6.97 18.31
CA ALA A 354 7.32 8.10 17.47
C ALA A 354 6.02 8.77 17.96
N TYR A 355 5.11 8.04 18.62
CA TYR A 355 3.93 8.64 19.26
C TYR A 355 4.34 9.61 20.37
N LEU A 356 5.29 9.22 21.23
CA LEU A 356 5.81 10.08 22.29
C LEU A 356 6.49 11.32 21.72
N ALA A 357 7.29 11.12 20.66
CA ALA A 357 7.97 12.23 20.01
C ALA A 357 6.99 13.22 19.37
N ALA A 358 5.97 12.72 18.68
CA ALA A 358 4.95 13.57 18.05
C ALA A 358 4.07 14.29 19.08
N GLU A 359 3.72 13.64 20.21
CA GLU A 359 2.84 14.21 21.24
C GLU A 359 3.57 15.22 22.13
N ARG A 360 4.82 14.93 22.50
CA ARG A 360 5.61 15.78 23.42
C ARG A 360 6.55 16.75 22.71
N GLY A 361 6.61 16.72 21.37
CA GLY A 361 7.48 17.57 20.58
C GLY A 361 8.97 17.24 20.76
N LEU A 362 9.30 15.95 20.81
CA LEU A 362 10.66 15.44 20.94
C LEU A 362 11.31 15.25 19.58
N VAL A 363 12.64 15.12 19.57
CA VAL A 363 13.40 14.69 18.39
C VAL A 363 13.60 13.19 18.46
N ASP A 364 12.86 12.44 17.64
CA ASP A 364 13.00 10.98 17.52
C ASP A 364 14.27 10.62 16.76
N PHE A 365 15.21 9.95 17.43
CA PHE A 365 16.46 9.52 16.81
C PHE A 365 16.32 8.28 15.92
N THR A 366 15.21 7.56 16.01
CA THR A 366 14.90 6.38 15.17
C THR A 366 14.08 6.73 13.92
N ASN A 367 13.97 8.01 13.57
CA ASN A 367 13.32 8.41 12.33
C ASN A 367 14.25 8.24 11.12
N TYR A 368 14.36 7.03 10.57
CA TYR A 368 15.25 6.73 9.44
C TYR A 368 14.90 7.53 8.19
N GLU A 369 13.63 7.90 8.01
CA GLU A 369 13.16 8.68 6.87
C GLU A 369 13.92 10.02 6.78
N ALA A 370 14.29 10.59 7.93
CA ALA A 370 15.03 11.84 8.01
C ALA A 370 16.53 11.73 7.64
N ASP A 371 17.06 10.52 7.44
CA ASP A 371 18.40 10.27 6.89
C ASP A 371 18.42 10.14 5.35
N LEU A 372 17.33 9.61 4.77
CA LEU A 372 17.28 9.18 3.38
C LEU A 372 17.24 10.32 2.34
N GLY A 373 17.00 11.56 2.76
CA GLY A 373 17.21 12.75 1.91
C GLY A 373 16.06 13.09 0.95
N TYR A 374 15.11 12.18 0.74
CA TYR A 374 13.95 12.40 -0.14
C TYR A 374 12.60 12.53 0.60
N PHE A 375 12.61 12.38 1.93
CA PHE A 375 11.47 12.72 2.79
C PHE A 375 11.49 14.21 3.15
N PRO A 376 10.35 14.81 3.51
CA PRO A 376 10.25 16.26 3.77
C PRO A 376 10.94 16.69 5.06
N THR A 377 11.20 15.76 5.98
CA THR A 377 11.92 15.99 7.22
C THR A 377 13.34 15.48 7.08
N LEU A 378 14.33 16.26 7.53
CA LEU A 378 15.74 15.89 7.46
C LEU A 378 16.42 16.19 8.79
N PHE A 379 17.31 15.29 9.22
CA PHE A 379 18.24 15.63 10.28
C PHE A 379 19.22 16.69 9.80
N ARG A 380 19.58 17.60 10.71
CA ARG A 380 20.76 18.43 10.49
C ARG A 380 21.99 17.53 10.36
N ARG A 381 22.85 17.80 9.38
CA ARG A 381 24.03 16.97 9.06
C ARG A 381 24.98 16.76 10.24
N ASP A 382 25.07 17.73 11.14
CA ASP A 382 25.90 17.67 12.34
C ASP A 382 25.21 16.92 13.48
N ALA A 383 23.88 16.84 13.52
CA ALA A 383 23.09 16.22 14.59
C ALA A 383 22.39 14.92 14.17
N ASN A 384 22.80 14.31 13.05
CA ASN A 384 22.16 13.12 12.50
C ASN A 384 22.58 11.86 13.29
N PRO A 385 21.65 11.18 14.00
CA PRO A 385 21.97 10.00 14.81
C PRO A 385 22.51 8.83 13.97
N TYR A 386 22.07 8.66 12.73
CA TYR A 386 22.56 7.61 11.81
C TYR A 386 24.03 7.79 11.41
N ARG A 387 24.59 9.00 11.58
CA ARG A 387 26.01 9.29 11.35
C ARG A 387 26.89 9.02 12.58
N TRP A 388 26.34 9.22 13.77
CA TRP A 388 27.11 9.28 15.02
C TRP A 388 26.92 8.06 15.92
N LEU A 389 25.72 7.47 15.96
CA LEU A 389 25.43 6.23 16.64
C LEU A 389 25.83 5.04 15.75
N ARG A 390 26.52 4.06 16.32
CA ARG A 390 26.90 2.82 15.63
C ARG A 390 26.06 1.65 16.13
N GLY A 391 25.86 0.65 15.26
CA GLY A 391 25.31 -0.65 15.64
C GLY A 391 23.80 -0.82 15.47
N GLY A 392 23.17 -0.02 14.60
CA GLY A 392 21.82 -0.24 14.06
C GLY A 392 20.71 -0.09 15.10
N GLN A 393 20.13 1.11 15.18
CA GLN A 393 19.11 1.46 16.18
C GLN A 393 17.80 0.68 15.99
N GLU A 394 17.54 0.23 14.76
CA GLU A 394 16.34 -0.52 14.34
C GLU A 394 16.62 -2.01 14.09
N LEU A 395 17.79 -2.52 14.52
CA LEU A 395 18.05 -3.96 14.48
C LEU A 395 17.19 -4.67 15.52
N GLN A 396 16.73 -5.89 15.23
CA GLN A 396 16.02 -6.73 16.21
C GLN A 396 16.80 -6.96 17.51
N THR A 397 18.13 -6.98 17.43
CA THR A 397 19.02 -6.98 18.60
C THR A 397 19.88 -5.71 18.53
N PRO A 398 19.33 -4.55 18.94
CA PRO A 398 20.02 -3.28 18.76
C PRO A 398 21.25 -3.23 19.66
N CYS A 399 22.42 -2.97 19.06
CA CYS A 399 23.70 -2.83 19.76
C CYS A 399 24.20 -1.40 19.64
N VAL A 400 23.54 -0.45 20.31
CA VAL A 400 23.87 0.98 20.16
C VAL A 400 25.14 1.35 20.93
N ASP A 401 26.16 1.78 20.20
CA ASP A 401 27.41 2.30 20.78
C ASP A 401 27.36 3.83 20.93
N PHE A 402 27.27 4.29 22.19
CA PHE A 402 27.22 5.71 22.57
C PHE A 402 28.58 6.39 22.63
N SER A 403 29.70 5.64 22.59
CA SER A 403 31.05 6.13 22.91
C SER A 403 31.51 7.32 22.05
N ARG A 404 31.01 7.43 20.82
CA ARG A 404 31.30 8.54 19.89
C ARG A 404 30.31 9.70 20.01
N TYR A 405 29.07 9.43 20.39
CA TYR A 405 28.01 10.42 20.45
C TYR A 405 28.27 11.41 21.58
N ASP A 406 28.53 10.92 22.79
CA ASP A 406 28.76 11.76 23.97
C ASP A 406 30.04 12.62 23.89
N ARG A 407 30.98 12.26 23.01
CA ARG A 407 32.26 12.98 22.85
C ARG A 407 32.26 14.03 21.74
N ARG A 408 31.35 13.94 20.77
CA ARG A 408 31.41 14.73 19.51
C ARG A 408 30.06 15.17 18.95
N GLY A 409 28.95 14.70 19.51
CA GLY A 409 27.60 15.08 19.09
C GLY A 409 27.30 16.54 19.44
N PRO A 410 26.61 17.30 18.56
CA PRO A 410 26.28 18.71 18.81
C PRO A 410 25.13 18.90 19.81
N ARG A 411 24.45 17.83 20.23
CA ARG A 411 23.39 17.82 21.26
C ARG A 411 23.51 16.55 22.12
N PRO A 412 23.20 16.64 23.44
CA PRO A 412 23.13 15.46 24.29
C PRO A 412 21.96 14.56 23.89
N LEU A 413 22.08 13.27 24.16
CA LEU A 413 20.96 12.34 24.17
C LEU A 413 20.26 12.45 25.53
N ASP A 414 19.00 12.88 25.53
CA ASP A 414 18.28 13.21 26.78
C ASP A 414 17.57 11.99 27.37
N PHE A 415 16.92 11.17 26.53
CA PHE A 415 16.16 10.01 26.97
C PHE A 415 16.47 8.78 26.11
N VAL A 416 16.64 7.63 26.79
CA VAL A 416 16.64 6.30 26.16
C VAL A 416 15.38 5.59 26.64
N LEU A 417 14.50 5.23 25.71
CA LEU A 417 13.30 4.45 26.01
C LEU A 417 13.55 3.01 25.63
N VAL A 418 13.52 2.12 26.61
CA VAL A 418 13.82 0.70 26.40
C VAL A 418 12.54 -0.11 26.48
N TRP A 419 12.25 -0.88 25.42
CA TRP A 419 11.12 -1.81 25.39
C TRP A 419 11.59 -3.25 25.40
N ALA A 420 10.98 -4.04 26.29
CA ALA A 420 11.16 -5.49 26.38
C ALA A 420 12.63 -5.96 26.54
N ALA A 421 13.43 -5.23 27.31
CA ALA A 421 14.77 -5.69 27.71
C ALA A 421 14.65 -6.83 28.73
N VAL A 422 14.37 -8.04 28.26
CA VAL A 422 14.38 -9.24 29.10
C VAL A 422 15.83 -9.65 29.32
N ARG A 423 16.21 -9.91 30.59
CA ARG A 423 17.52 -10.50 30.89
C ARG A 423 17.59 -11.88 30.22
N ALA A 424 18.55 -12.06 29.32
CA ALA A 424 18.94 -13.38 28.83
C ALA A 424 19.45 -14.27 29.95
#